data_AF-A0A6B1KP75-F1
#
_entry.id   AF-A0A6B1KP75-F1
#
_cell.length_a   1.000
_cell.length_b   1.000
_cell.length_c   1.000
_cell.angle_alpha   90.00
_cell.angle_beta   90.00
_cell.angle_gamma   90.00
#
_symmetry.space_group_name_H-M   'P 1'
#
loop_
_entity.id
_entity.type
_entity.pdbx_description
1 polymer ?
#
loop_
_entity_poly.entity_id
_entity_poly.type
_entity_poly.pdbx_seq_one_letter_code
_entity_poly.pdbx_strand_id
1 'polypeptide(L)'
;DIDRMMREAEQYAEEDRKRREAAETRNQAEQLVYQTEKFLRDNGDRIPADTKTEVESAVTEVKGQLEQQADTAALRAGVEKLASVSQKMGQAMYAQAQQTPTEEPSGTPRDEEGVVDAEIVDEEKERGDHKGGAA
;
A
#
# COMPACT_ATOMS: atom_id res chain seq x y z
N ASP A 1 -3.34 43.18 29.17
CA ASP A 1 -3.48 41.90 29.88
C ASP A 1 -4.28 40.85 29.12
N ILE A 2 -5.46 41.19 28.56
CA ILE A 2 -6.26 40.25 27.73
C ILE A 2 -5.49 39.73 26.51
N ASP A 3 -4.84 40.61 25.74
CA ASP A 3 -4.08 40.20 24.55
C ASP A 3 -2.84 39.35 24.88
N ARG A 4 -2.33 39.43 26.12
CA ARG A 4 -1.25 38.56 26.58
C ARG A 4 -1.82 37.18 26.92
N MET A 5 -2.92 37.14 27.67
CA MET A 5 -3.62 35.89 28.02
C MET A 5 -4.11 35.14 26.78
N MET A 6 -4.61 35.84 25.76
CA MET A 6 -5.03 35.22 24.49
C MET A 6 -3.84 34.59 23.75
N ARG A 7 -2.73 35.31 23.61
CA ARG A 7 -1.52 34.77 22.94
C ARG A 7 -0.92 33.59 23.68
N GLU A 8 -0.90 33.63 25.01
CA GLU A 8 -0.44 32.50 25.83
C GLU A 8 -1.34 31.28 25.62
N ALA A 9 -2.67 31.46 25.64
CA ALA A 9 -3.62 30.38 25.40
C ALA A 9 -3.48 29.76 24.00
N GLU A 10 -3.29 30.57 22.95
CA GLU A 10 -3.05 30.10 21.58
C GLU A 10 -1.75 29.28 21.47
N GLN A 11 -0.67 29.73 22.14
CA GLN A 11 0.60 29.02 22.13
C GLN A 11 0.50 27.64 22.81
N TYR A 12 -0.18 27.56 23.96
CA TYR A 12 -0.40 26.27 24.62
C TYR A 12 -1.26 25.33 23.78
N ALA A 13 -2.33 25.83 23.15
CA ALA A 13 -3.17 25.04 22.27
C ALA A 13 -2.38 24.46 21.08
N GLU A 14 -1.52 25.27 20.46
CA GLU A 14 -0.65 24.83 19.36
C GLU A 14 0.42 23.83 19.82
N GLU A 15 1.01 24.03 21.01
CA GLU A 15 1.98 23.08 21.56
C GLU A 15 1.34 21.72 21.86
N ASP A 16 0.16 21.71 22.49
CA ASP A 16 -0.58 20.49 22.80
C ASP A 16 -1.00 19.75 21.52
N ARG A 17 -1.44 20.49 20.50
CA ARG A 17 -1.75 19.93 19.19
C ARG A 17 -0.52 19.25 18.57
N LYS A 18 0.63 19.91 18.56
CA LYS A 18 1.88 19.35 18.01
C LYS A 18 2.32 18.10 18.76
N ARG A 19 2.24 18.10 20.10
CA ARG A 19 2.57 16.92 20.92
C ARG A 19 1.65 15.74 20.60
N ARG A 20 0.36 16.00 20.45
CA ARG A 20 -0.62 14.98 20.06
C ARG A 20 -0.33 14.42 18.68
N GLU A 21 -0.13 15.27 17.68
CA GLU A 21 0.18 14.85 16.31
C GLU A 21 1.49 14.03 16.24
N ALA A 22 2.51 14.41 17.02
CA ALA A 22 3.75 13.66 17.13
C ALA A 22 3.52 12.26 17.72
N ALA A 23 2.76 12.17 18.82
CA ALA A 23 2.43 10.89 19.46
C ALA A 23 1.61 9.98 18.53
N GLU A 24 0.58 10.52 17.87
CA GLU A 24 -0.25 9.77 16.92
C GLU A 24 0.58 9.25 15.74
N THR A 25 1.48 10.08 15.18
CA THR A 25 2.36 9.67 14.08
C THR A 25 3.33 8.56 14.50
N ARG A 26 3.89 8.64 15.73
CA ARG A 26 4.76 7.57 16.27
C ARG A 26 4.01 6.26 16.45
N ASN A 27 2.82 6.31 17.04
CA ASN A 27 1.99 5.11 17.23
C ASN A 27 1.62 4.46 15.89
N GLN A 28 1.28 5.27 14.88
CA GLN A 28 1.02 4.78 13.53
C GLN A 28 2.24 4.11 12.92
N ALA A 29 3.42 4.72 13.06
CA ALA A 29 4.67 4.16 12.56
C ALA A 29 4.99 2.81 13.21
N GLU A 30 4.93 2.71 14.53
CA GLU A 30 5.18 1.47 15.28
C GLU A 30 4.20 0.37 14.88
N GLN A 31 2.91 0.69 14.78
CA GLN A 31 1.89 -0.25 14.38
C GLN A 31 2.12 -0.76 12.94
N LEU A 32 2.42 0.15 12.01
CA LEU A 32 2.61 -0.20 10.60
C LEU A 32 3.88 -1.04 10.40
N VAL A 33 4.97 -0.70 11.08
CA VAL A 33 6.21 -1.50 11.11
C VAL A 33 5.89 -2.91 11.59
N TYR A 34 5.24 -3.05 12.74
CA TYR A 34 4.92 -4.35 13.31
C TYR A 34 4.06 -5.21 12.37
N GLN A 35 2.99 -4.63 11.80
CA GLN A 35 2.09 -5.33 10.89
C GLN A 35 2.83 -5.78 9.63
N THR A 36 3.70 -4.93 9.09
CA THR A 36 4.45 -5.23 7.86
C THR A 36 5.51 -6.30 8.12
N GLU A 37 6.27 -6.22 9.21
CA GLU A 37 7.23 -7.26 9.61
C GLU A 37 6.54 -8.61 9.83
N LYS A 38 5.37 -8.61 10.47
CA LYS A 38 4.57 -9.82 10.66
C LYS A 38 4.14 -10.40 9.31
N PHE A 39 3.63 -9.57 8.41
CA PHE A 39 3.21 -10.02 7.08
C PHE A 39 4.36 -10.64 6.28
N LEU A 40 5.53 -9.99 6.28
CA LEU A 40 6.75 -10.51 5.64
C LEU A 40 7.22 -11.83 6.24
N ARG A 41 7.09 -11.99 7.57
CA ARG A 41 7.42 -13.25 8.23
C ARG A 41 6.48 -14.37 7.84
N ASP A 42 5.18 -14.08 7.77
CA ASP A 42 4.13 -15.07 7.53
C ASP A 42 4.01 -15.44 6.03
N ASN A 43 4.38 -14.53 5.11
CA ASN A 43 4.15 -14.68 3.66
C ASN A 43 5.40 -14.41 2.79
N GLY A 44 6.57 -14.25 3.40
CA GLY A 44 7.80 -13.79 2.73
C GLY A 44 8.23 -14.60 1.50
N ASP A 45 7.91 -15.89 1.48
CA ASP A 45 8.26 -16.80 0.37
C ASP A 45 7.34 -16.64 -0.85
N ARG A 46 6.20 -15.96 -0.68
CA ARG A 46 5.18 -15.72 -1.72
C ARG A 46 5.27 -14.31 -2.32
N ILE A 47 6.28 -13.55 -1.93
CA ILE A 47 6.48 -12.15 -2.32
C ILE A 47 7.71 -12.10 -3.24
N PRO A 48 7.63 -11.42 -4.40
CA PRO A 48 8.79 -11.20 -5.25
C PRO A 48 9.97 -10.58 -4.49
N ALA A 49 11.19 -11.04 -4.77
CA ALA A 49 12.39 -10.62 -4.05
C ALA A 49 12.58 -9.09 -4.07
N ASP A 50 12.37 -8.45 -5.22
CA ASP A 50 12.50 -6.99 -5.37
C ASP A 50 11.52 -6.25 -4.45
N THR A 51 10.25 -6.67 -4.43
CA THR A 51 9.22 -6.10 -3.53
C THR A 51 9.56 -6.33 -2.07
N LYS A 52 10.04 -7.54 -1.72
CA LYS A 52 10.47 -7.86 -0.35
C LYS A 52 11.59 -6.93 0.12
N THR A 53 12.62 -6.74 -0.71
CA THR A 53 13.75 -5.83 -0.39
C THR A 53 13.30 -4.37 -0.27
N GLU A 54 12.39 -3.90 -1.14
CA GLU A 54 11.83 -2.54 -1.06
C GLU A 54 11.11 -2.32 0.28
N VAL A 55 10.29 -3.28 0.71
CA VAL A 55 9.54 -3.22 1.97
C VAL A 55 10.47 -3.31 3.18
N GLU A 56 11.42 -4.25 3.20
CA GLU A 56 12.41 -4.40 4.29
C GLU A 56 13.24 -3.12 4.49
N SER A 57 13.61 -2.46 3.40
CA SER A 57 14.33 -1.19 3.44
C SER A 57 13.46 -0.07 4.04
N ALA A 58 12.19 0.04 3.63
CA ALA A 58 11.27 1.03 4.17
C ALA A 58 10.97 0.80 5.67
N VAL A 59 10.82 -0.46 6.09
CA VAL A 59 10.67 -0.84 7.50
C VAL A 59 11.89 -0.39 8.31
N THR A 60 13.10 -0.67 7.80
CA THR A 60 14.35 -0.31 8.47
C THR A 60 14.49 1.21 8.61
N GLU A 61 14.12 1.96 7.57
CA GLU A 61 14.11 3.42 7.58
C GLU A 61 13.19 3.98 8.67
N VAL A 62 11.94 3.53 8.74
CA VAL A 62 10.97 3.99 9.75
C VAL A 62 11.43 3.61 11.16
N LYS A 63 11.99 2.41 11.36
CA LYS A 63 12.57 2.01 12.65
C LYS A 63 13.72 2.93 13.06
N GLY A 64 14.63 3.22 12.14
CA GLY A 64 15.72 4.15 12.38
C GLY A 64 15.23 5.55 12.76
N GLN A 65 14.17 6.05 12.11
CA GLN A 65 13.54 7.32 12.45
C GLN A 65 12.92 7.30 13.86
N LEU A 66 12.25 6.22 14.25
CA LEU A 66 11.69 6.04 15.59
C LEU A 66 12.77 6.01 16.68
N GLU A 67 13.85 5.27 16.44
CA GLU A 67 15.01 5.15 17.34
C GLU A 67 15.74 6.48 17.51
N GLN A 68 15.95 7.21 16.41
CA GLN A 68 16.61 8.52 16.40
C GLN A 68 15.69 9.65 16.88
N GLN A 69 14.41 9.36 17.15
CA GLN A 69 13.40 10.34 17.53
C GLN A 69 13.32 11.48 16.49
N ALA A 70 13.26 11.12 15.21
CA ALA A 70 13.10 12.06 14.12
C ALA A 70 11.86 12.96 14.31
N ASP A 71 11.88 14.14 13.70
CA ASP A 71 10.75 15.05 13.76
C ASP A 71 9.49 14.46 13.10
N THR A 72 8.33 14.98 13.49
CA THR A 72 7.02 14.48 13.04
C THR A 72 6.86 14.48 11.52
N ALA A 73 7.47 15.42 10.79
CA ALA A 73 7.34 15.50 9.34
C ALA A 73 8.17 14.40 8.67
N ALA A 74 9.41 14.20 9.11
CA ALA A 74 10.27 13.12 8.62
C ALA A 74 9.65 11.74 8.87
N LEU A 75 9.14 11.51 10.08
CA LEU A 75 8.50 10.24 10.42
C LEU A 75 7.21 10.02 9.62
N ARG A 76 6.40 11.06 9.41
CA ARG A 76 5.19 10.97 8.57
C ARG A 76 5.52 10.57 7.14
N ALA A 77 6.55 11.17 6.54
CA ALA A 77 7.00 10.78 5.20
C ALA A 77 7.46 9.31 5.14
N GLY A 78 8.16 8.82 6.19
CA GLY A 78 8.52 7.42 6.32
C GLY A 78 7.31 6.49 6.41
N VAL A 79 6.30 6.86 7.21
CA VAL A 79 5.04 6.12 7.33
C VAL A 79 4.29 6.05 6.01
N GLU A 80 4.18 7.16 5.28
CA GLU A 80 3.52 7.21 3.96
C GLU A 80 4.24 6.31 2.94
N LYS A 81 5.58 6.36 2.92
CA LYS A 81 6.40 5.48 2.09
C LYS A 81 6.17 4.01 2.44
N LEU A 82 6.25 3.66 3.73
CA LEU A 82 6.02 2.29 4.19
C LEU A 82 4.61 1.81 3.83
N ALA A 83 3.59 2.66 3.99
CA ALA A 83 2.22 2.32 3.62
C ALA A 83 2.09 2.03 2.11
N SER A 84 2.71 2.85 1.27
CA SER A 84 2.69 2.67 -0.18
C SER A 84 3.35 1.34 -0.60
N VAL A 85 4.53 1.03 -0.07
CA VAL A 85 5.23 -0.23 -0.42
C VAL A 85 4.52 -1.45 0.15
N SER A 86 3.91 -1.34 1.34
CA SER A 86 3.07 -2.41 1.92
C SER A 86 1.82 -2.69 1.09
N GLN A 87 1.22 -1.67 0.45
CA GLN A 87 0.13 -1.87 -0.50
C GLN A 87 0.59 -2.62 -1.75
N LYS A 88 1.74 -2.24 -2.34
CA LYS A 88 2.33 -2.95 -3.50
C LYS A 88 2.62 -4.42 -3.15
N MET A 89 3.13 -4.68 -1.95
CA MET A 89 3.37 -6.03 -1.45
C MET A 89 2.08 -6.85 -1.37
N GLY A 90 1.00 -6.27 -0.85
CA GLY A 90 -0.31 -6.92 -0.84
C GLY A 90 -0.80 -7.25 -2.26
N GLN A 91 -0.70 -6.29 -3.19
CA GLN A 91 -1.08 -6.49 -4.59
C GLN A 91 -0.28 -7.61 -5.27
N ALA A 92 1.04 -7.64 -5.07
CA ALA A 92 1.91 -8.67 -5.61
C ALA A 92 1.54 -10.07 -5.10
N MET A 93 1.20 -10.19 -3.81
CA MET A 93 0.76 -11.46 -3.21
C MET A 93 -0.58 -11.94 -3.83
N TYR A 94 -1.55 -11.05 -4.03
CA TYR A 94 -2.83 -11.40 -4.67
C TYR A 94 -2.65 -11.79 -6.14
N ALA A 95 -1.76 -11.11 -6.88
CA ALA A 95 -1.45 -11.47 -8.27
C ALA A 95 -0.79 -12.86 -8.36
N GLN A 96 0.14 -13.18 -7.45
CA GLN A 96 0.76 -14.51 -7.35
C GLN A 96 -0.28 -15.60 -7.03
N ALA A 97 -1.23 -15.30 -6.15
CA ALA A 97 -2.29 -16.24 -5.77
C ALA A 97 -3.26 -16.58 -6.92
N GLN A 98 -3.49 -15.65 -7.87
CA GLN A 98 -4.29 -15.90 -9.07
C GLN A 98 -3.53 -16.71 -10.14
N GLN A 99 -2.20 -16.71 -10.09
CA GLN A 99 -1.34 -17.45 -11.02
C GLN A 99 -1.00 -18.86 -10.54
N THR A 100 -1.37 -19.21 -9.31
CA THR A 100 -1.24 -20.59 -8.82
C THR A 100 -2.51 -21.33 -9.22
N PRO A 101 -2.48 -22.29 -10.18
CA PRO A 101 -3.63 -23.14 -10.43
C PRO A 101 -3.92 -23.87 -9.13
N THR A 102 -5.15 -23.76 -8.63
CA THR A 102 -5.66 -24.67 -7.62
C THR A 102 -5.45 -26.08 -8.16
N GLU A 103 -4.56 -26.86 -7.54
CA GLU A 103 -4.49 -28.30 -7.76
C GLU A 103 -5.87 -28.88 -7.41
N GLU A 104 -6.72 -29.05 -8.41
CA GLU A 104 -7.80 -30.01 -8.35
C GLU A 104 -7.19 -31.42 -8.23
N PRO A 105 -7.71 -32.29 -7.35
CA PRO A 105 -7.25 -33.66 -7.30
C PRO A 105 -7.58 -34.33 -8.65
N SER A 106 -6.55 -34.91 -9.26
CA SER A 106 -6.59 -35.53 -10.58
C SER A 106 -7.75 -36.50 -10.74
N GLY A 107 -8.56 -36.28 -11.78
CA GLY A 107 -9.63 -37.16 -12.19
C GLY A 107 -9.94 -37.08 -13.69
N THR A 108 -9.10 -37.75 -14.50
CA THR A 108 -9.34 -38.18 -15.92
C THR A 108 -9.18 -37.12 -17.01
N PRO A 109 -8.52 -37.41 -18.16
CA PRO A 109 -8.26 -36.42 -19.18
C PRO A 109 -9.48 -36.24 -20.09
N ARG A 110 -9.77 -34.99 -20.45
CA ARG A 110 -10.46 -34.70 -21.70
C ARG A 110 -9.95 -33.37 -22.27
N ASP A 111 -9.55 -33.48 -23.52
CA ASP A 111 -9.02 -32.45 -24.40
C ASP A 111 -9.87 -31.17 -24.48
N GLU A 112 -9.18 -30.12 -24.92
CA GLU A 112 -9.66 -28.91 -25.61
C GLU A 112 -9.80 -27.61 -24.79
N GLU A 113 -9.30 -26.54 -25.42
CA GLU A 113 -9.44 -25.11 -25.14
C GLU A 113 -8.55 -24.45 -24.07
N GLY A 114 -7.33 -24.15 -24.50
CA GLY A 114 -6.65 -22.94 -24.05
C GLY A 114 -7.36 -21.70 -24.59
N VAL A 115 -8.14 -21.03 -23.75
CA VAL A 115 -8.58 -19.65 -23.95
C VAL A 115 -8.38 -18.91 -22.63
N VAL A 116 -7.29 -18.13 -22.56
CA VAL A 116 -7.24 -16.97 -21.67
C VAL A 116 -7.31 -15.75 -22.58
N ASP A 117 -8.54 -15.30 -22.78
CA ASP A 117 -8.87 -14.07 -23.49
C ASP A 117 -8.48 -12.90 -22.58
N ALA A 118 -7.33 -12.32 -22.86
CA ALA A 118 -6.86 -11.08 -22.24
C ALA A 118 -6.52 -10.07 -23.34
N GLU A 119 -7.48 -9.75 -24.20
CA GLU A 119 -7.47 -8.47 -24.91
C GLU A 119 -7.88 -7.36 -23.95
N ILE A 120 -6.89 -6.77 -23.30
CA ILE A 120 -6.94 -5.38 -22.84
C ILE A 120 -6.57 -4.55 -24.06
N VAL A 121 -7.53 -3.88 -24.71
CA VAL A 121 -7.43 -2.50 -25.23
C VAL A 121 -8.86 -2.05 -25.60
N ASP A 122 -9.58 -1.39 -24.69
CA ASP A 122 -10.73 -0.57 -25.09
C ASP A 122 -10.24 0.88 -25.19
N GLU A 123 -9.56 1.17 -26.30
CA GLU A 123 -9.15 2.51 -26.69
C GLU A 123 -10.22 3.06 -27.63
N GLU A 124 -11.02 3.95 -27.05
CA GLU A 124 -12.00 4.84 -27.66
C GLU A 124 -11.52 5.45 -29.01
N LYS A 125 -12.20 5.14 -30.13
CA LYS A 125 -12.33 6.08 -31.26
C LYS A 125 -13.37 5.70 -32.35
N GLU A 126 -14.16 6.71 -32.70
CA GLU A 126 -14.79 6.99 -34.00
C GLU A 126 -15.98 6.11 -34.44
N ARG A 127 -17.22 6.56 -34.19
CA ARG A 127 -18.04 7.38 -35.11
C ARG A 127 -18.14 6.83 -36.55
N GLY A 128 -19.35 6.40 -36.88
CA GLY A 128 -20.01 6.87 -38.11
C GLY A 128 -20.31 5.82 -39.18
N ASP A 129 -21.61 5.56 -39.33
CA ASP A 129 -22.30 5.43 -40.61
C ASP A 129 -21.96 4.21 -41.49
N HIS A 130 -22.89 3.22 -41.56
CA HIS A 130 -23.50 2.91 -42.85
C HIS A 130 -24.68 1.92 -42.83
N LYS A 131 -25.74 2.42 -43.48
CA LYS A 131 -26.64 1.75 -44.44
C LYS A 131 -27.61 0.65 -43.96
N GLY A 132 -28.88 0.97 -44.16
CA GLY A 132 -29.98 0.02 -44.11
C GLY A 132 -29.95 -1.05 -45.19
N GLY A 133 -30.45 -2.23 -44.83
CA GLY A 133 -31.15 -3.15 -45.73
C GLY A 133 -32.65 -2.83 -45.64
N ALA A 134 -33.39 -2.70 -46.74
CA ALA A 134 -33.69 -3.75 -47.71
C ALA A 134 -34.42 -4.94 -47.07
N ALA A 135 -35.72 -4.76 -46.83
CA ALA A 135 -36.79 -5.71 -47.12
C ALA A 135 -38.14 -4.97 -47.00
#